data_AF-A0A2T1DDQ5-F1
#
_entry.id   AF-A0A2T1DDQ5-F1
#
_cell.length_a   1.000
_cell.length_b   1.000
_cell.length_c   1.000
_cell.angle_alpha   90.00
_cell.angle_beta   90.00
_cell.angle_gamma   90.00
#
_symmetry.space_group_name_H-M   'P 1'
#
loop_
_entity.id
_entity.type
_entity.pdbx_description
1 polymer ?
#
loop_
_entity_poly.entity_id
_entity_poly.type
_entity_poly.pdbx_seq_one_letter_code
_entity_poly.pdbx_strand_id
1 'polypeptide(L)'
;MTELKLISKHSGSLQPLIEGAIAEALHSTEAGIQQTAQRLRDFEEKYQLSTKEFLHRYENDEFQETLELDEWIGEFRLLQRLQEKVERLRGIEFAT
;
A
#
# COMPACT_ATOMS: atom_id res chain seq x y z
N MET A 1 -2.87 -16.04 -14.55
CA MET A 1 -2.28 -16.86 -13.47
C MET A 1 -0.81 -17.04 -13.79
N THR A 2 0.07 -16.74 -12.83
CA THR A 2 1.53 -16.87 -12.99
C THR A 2 2.01 -17.82 -11.90
N GLU A 3 2.84 -18.80 -12.27
CA GLU A 3 3.38 -19.79 -11.34
C GLU A 3 4.90 -19.62 -11.18
N LEU A 4 5.41 -19.88 -9.98
CA LEU A 4 6.84 -19.91 -9.67
C LEU A 4 7.20 -21.22 -8.96
N LYS A 5 8.18 -21.94 -9.48
CA LYS A 5 8.73 -23.15 -8.84
C LYS A 5 10.02 -22.83 -8.09
N LEU A 6 10.03 -23.14 -6.80
CA LEU A 6 11.19 -23.00 -5.92
C LEU A 6 11.79 -24.36 -5.61
N ILE A 7 13.12 -24.50 -5.70
CA ILE A 7 13.85 -25.75 -5.45
C ILE A 7 14.96 -25.47 -4.44
N SER A 8 15.01 -26.25 -3.36
CA SER A 8 16.06 -26.17 -2.34
C SER A 8 16.86 -27.48 -2.29
N LYS A 9 18.17 -27.37 -2.08
CA LYS A 9 19.06 -28.52 -1.82
C LYS A 9 18.96 -29.03 -0.37
N HIS A 10 18.32 -28.26 0.51
CA HIS A 10 18.13 -28.58 1.92
C HIS A 10 16.66 -28.89 2.18
N SER A 11 16.39 -30.05 2.77
CA SER A 11 15.03 -30.52 3.08
C SER A 11 14.41 -29.73 4.24
N GLY A 12 13.12 -29.42 4.11
CA GLY A 12 12.25 -29.13 5.26
C GLY A 12 12.04 -27.67 5.65
N SER A 13 12.78 -26.70 5.08
CA SER A 13 12.64 -25.28 5.47
C SER A 13 12.06 -24.35 4.40
N LEU A 14 11.96 -24.79 3.14
CA LEU A 14 11.62 -23.89 2.04
C LEU A 14 10.20 -23.32 2.14
N GLN A 15 9.19 -24.16 2.37
CA GLN A 15 7.81 -23.68 2.46
C GLN A 15 7.58 -22.78 3.68
N PRO A 16 7.95 -23.16 4.92
CA PRO A 16 7.81 -22.28 6.09
C PRO A 16 8.57 -20.95 5.95
N LEU A 17 9.74 -20.96 5.29
CA LEU A 17 10.51 -19.75 5.01
C LEU A 17 9.72 -18.78 4.10
N ILE A 18 9.13 -19.30 3.03
CA ILE A 18 8.37 -18.49 2.08
C ILE A 18 7.04 -18.03 2.70
N GLU A 19 6.35 -18.88 3.44
CA GLU A 19 5.16 -18.52 4.22
C GLU A 19 5.47 -17.37 5.20
N GLY A 20 6.56 -17.48 5.95
CA GLY A 20 7.00 -16.43 6.87
C GLY A 20 7.34 -15.12 6.16
N ALA A 21 8.02 -15.18 5.02
CA ALA A 21 8.35 -13.99 4.24
C ALA A 21 7.11 -13.28 3.68
N ILE A 22 6.12 -14.04 3.20
CA ILE A 22 4.83 -13.49 2.72
C ILE A 22 4.05 -12.88 3.89
N ALA A 23 3.99 -13.56 5.04
CA ALA A 23 3.29 -13.08 6.23
C ALA A 23 3.88 -11.76 6.76
N GLU A 24 5.21 -11.65 6.83
CA GLU A 24 5.89 -10.42 7.22
C GLU A 24 5.67 -9.29 6.20
N ALA A 25 5.71 -9.61 4.91
CA ALA A 25 5.42 -8.65 3.86
C ALA A 25 3.97 -8.14 3.93
N LEU A 26 3.00 -8.99 4.26
CA LEU A 26 1.61 -8.60 4.52
C LEU A 26 1.52 -7.69 5.74
N HIS A 27 2.07 -8.12 6.88
CA HIS A 27 2.01 -7.39 8.14
C HIS A 27 2.59 -5.98 8.01
N SER A 28 3.80 -5.85 7.46
CA SER A 28 4.46 -4.56 7.23
C SER A 28 3.69 -3.66 6.25
N THR A 29 3.10 -4.25 5.20
CA THR A 29 2.30 -3.47 4.23
C THR A 29 1.00 -2.98 4.85
N GLU A 30 0.32 -3.80 5.66
CA GLU A 30 -0.88 -3.41 6.40
C GLU A 30 -0.61 -2.31 7.43
N ALA A 31 0.52 -2.37 8.13
CA ALA A 31 0.96 -1.28 9.02
C ALA A 31 1.18 0.03 8.25
N GLY A 32 1.80 -0.04 7.07
CA GLY A 32 1.95 1.11 6.17
C GLY A 32 0.62 1.70 5.72
N ILE A 33 -0.38 0.86 5.43
CA ILE A 33 -1.75 1.30 5.09
C ILE A 33 -2.35 2.10 6.25
N GLN A 34 -2.25 1.58 7.48
CA GLN A 34 -2.81 2.26 8.66
C GLN A 34 -2.18 3.64 8.87
N GLN A 35 -0.84 3.72 8.75
CA GLN A 35 -0.10 4.97 8.90
C GLN A 35 -0.47 5.99 7.81
N THR A 36 -0.47 5.56 6.54
CA THR A 36 -0.78 6.42 5.38
C THR A 36 -2.24 6.91 5.46
N ALA A 37 -3.18 6.02 5.82
CA ALA A 37 -4.58 6.39 6.00
C ALA A 37 -4.78 7.38 7.16
N GLN A 38 -3.98 7.29 8.23
CA GLN A 38 -4.01 8.30 9.29
C GLN A 38 -3.50 9.65 8.80
N ARG A 39 -2.39 9.69 8.06
CA ARG A 39 -1.88 10.94 7.47
C ARG A 39 -2.88 11.61 6.55
N LEU A 40 -3.59 10.83 5.72
CA LEU A 40 -4.68 11.37 4.89
C LEU A 40 -5.78 11.99 5.75
N ARG A 41 -6.20 11.35 6.85
CA ARG A 41 -7.17 11.94 7.79
C ARG A 41 -6.64 13.24 8.40
N ASP A 42 -5.37 13.30 8.76
CA ASP A 42 -4.77 14.52 9.32
C ASP A 42 -4.82 15.69 8.31
N PHE A 43 -4.58 15.44 7.02
CA PHE A 43 -4.78 16.44 5.97
C PHE A 43 -6.25 16.83 5.80
N GLU A 44 -7.16 15.84 5.76
CA GLU A 44 -8.59 16.08 5.62
C GLU A 44 -9.14 16.95 6.77
N GLU A 45 -8.68 16.70 7.99
CA GLU A 45 -9.00 17.50 9.17
C GLU A 45 -8.37 18.88 9.12
N LYS A 46 -7.09 19.01 8.72
CA LYS A 46 -6.40 20.30 8.62
C LYS A 46 -7.08 21.24 7.63
N TYR A 47 -7.46 20.73 6.46
CA TYR A 47 -8.04 21.52 5.38
C TYR A 47 -9.58 21.51 5.37
N GLN A 48 -10.20 20.73 6.27
CA GLN A 48 -11.66 20.52 6.32
C GLN A 48 -12.23 20.09 4.95
N LEU A 49 -11.49 19.21 4.28
CA LEU A 49 -11.72 18.82 2.89
C LEU A 49 -11.39 17.36 2.70
N SER A 50 -12.32 16.55 2.17
CA SER A 50 -12.01 15.15 1.87
C SER A 50 -10.90 15.04 0.81
N THR A 51 -10.08 13.99 0.87
CA THR A 51 -9.00 13.75 -0.12
C THR A 51 -9.56 13.69 -1.54
N LYS A 52 -10.75 13.11 -1.72
CA LYS A 52 -11.43 13.05 -3.03
C LYS A 52 -11.76 14.44 -3.58
N GLU A 53 -12.33 15.30 -2.73
CA GLU A 53 -12.68 16.67 -3.11
C GLU A 53 -11.43 17.52 -3.34
N PHE A 54 -10.42 17.36 -2.49
CA PHE A 54 -9.11 17.99 -2.67
C PHE A 54 -8.52 17.67 -4.05
N LEU A 55 -8.42 16.39 -4.41
CA LEU A 55 -7.89 15.97 -5.71
C LEU A 55 -8.70 16.55 -6.87
N HIS A 56 -10.04 16.53 -6.80
CA HIS A 56 -10.89 17.10 -7.83
C HIS A 56 -10.62 18.59 -8.05
N ARG A 57 -10.53 19.37 -6.98
CA ARG A 57 -10.30 20.82 -7.06
C ARG A 57 -8.85 21.15 -7.45
N TYR A 58 -7.88 20.36 -7.00
CA TYR A 58 -6.47 20.49 -7.39
C TYR A 58 -6.30 20.23 -8.89
N GLU A 59 -6.96 19.22 -9.46
CA GLU A 59 -6.96 18.95 -10.91
C GLU A 59 -7.63 20.05 -11.74
N ASN A 60 -8.43 20.92 -11.13
CA ASN A 60 -9.07 22.08 -11.76
C ASN A 60 -8.32 23.42 -11.48
N ASP A 61 -7.06 23.35 -11.07
CA ASP A 61 -6.19 24.50 -10.78
C ASP A 61 -6.77 25.46 -9.71
N GLU A 62 -7.61 24.96 -8.79
CA GLU A 62 -8.23 25.79 -7.75
C GLU A 62 -7.31 26.06 -6.54
N PHE A 63 -6.13 25.44 -6.52
CA PHE A 63 -5.14 25.62 -5.46
C PHE A 63 -3.82 26.12 -6.03
N GLN A 64 -3.14 26.98 -5.27
CA GLN A 64 -1.74 27.24 -5.50
C GLN A 64 -0.94 26.01 -5.06
N GLU A 65 -0.12 25.46 -5.95
CA GLU A 65 0.76 24.34 -5.63
C GLU A 65 1.70 24.69 -4.46
N THR A 66 1.79 23.76 -3.51
CA THR A 66 2.75 23.83 -2.40
C THR A 66 3.25 22.43 -2.11
N LEU A 67 4.45 22.33 -1.51
CA LEU A 67 5.04 21.05 -1.12
C LEU A 67 4.09 20.22 -0.24
N GLU A 68 3.30 20.86 0.61
CA GLU A 68 2.34 20.18 1.47
C GLU A 68 1.20 19.52 0.68
N LEU A 69 0.70 20.18 -0.38
CA LEU A 69 -0.33 19.60 -1.24
C LEU A 69 0.24 18.44 -2.07
N ASP A 70 1.49 18.54 -2.51
CA ASP A 70 2.19 17.45 -3.19
C ASP A 70 2.39 16.23 -2.27
N GLU A 71 2.69 16.46 -0.99
CA GLU A 71 2.75 15.42 0.03
C GLU A 71 1.40 14.73 0.21
N TRP A 72 0.28 15.47 0.28
CA TRP A 72 -1.05 14.88 0.39
C TRP A 72 -1.38 13.97 -0.81
N ILE A 73 -1.09 14.43 -2.04
CA ILE A 73 -1.23 13.62 -3.25
C ILE A 73 -0.33 12.37 -3.18
N GLY A 74 0.89 12.54 -2.66
CA GLY A 74 1.85 11.46 -2.44
C GLY A 74 1.31 10.38 -1.51
N GLU A 75 0.77 10.76 -0.36
CA GLU A 75 0.17 9.84 0.63
C GLU A 75 -1.03 9.10 0.03
N PHE A 76 -1.88 9.78 -0.76
CA PHE A 76 -3.00 9.11 -1.43
C PHE A 76 -2.52 8.03 -2.40
N ARG A 77 -1.55 8.36 -3.26
CA ARG A 77 -0.95 7.41 -4.22
C ARG A 77 -0.23 6.26 -3.51
N LEU A 78 0.43 6.55 -2.39
CA LEU A 78 1.06 5.53 -1.56
C LEU A 78 0.03 4.55 -1.01
N LEU A 79 -1.09 5.05 -0.48
CA LEU A 79 -2.16 4.21 0.04
C LEU A 79 -2.68 3.23 -1.03
N GLN A 80 -2.95 3.73 -2.24
CA GLN A 80 -3.41 2.90 -3.36
C GLN A 80 -2.41 1.78 -3.68
N ARG A 81 -1.11 2.11 -3.75
CA ARG A 81 -0.05 1.13 -4.03
C ARG A 81 0.09 0.07 -2.94
N LEU A 82 -0.05 0.47 -1.68
CA LEU A 82 0.01 -0.47 -0.55
C LEU A 82 -1.20 -1.41 -0.55
N GLN A 83 -2.41 -0.89 -0.84
CA GLN A 83 -3.61 -1.70 -0.99
C GLN A 83 -3.47 -2.72 -2.13
N GLU A 84 -3.00 -2.28 -3.30
CA GLU A 84 -2.71 -3.19 -4.42
C GLU A 84 -1.69 -4.28 -4.03
N LYS A 85 -0.67 -3.92 -3.27
CA LYS A 85 0.35 -4.87 -2.81
C LYS A 85 -0.25 -5.92 -1.86
N VAL A 86 -1.12 -5.51 -0.93
CA VAL A 86 -1.83 -6.45 -0.04
C VAL A 86 -2.68 -7.42 -0.86
N GLU A 87 -3.45 -6.92 -1.83
CA GLU A 87 -4.28 -7.78 -2.69
C GLU A 87 -3.41 -8.78 -3.47
N ARG A 88 -2.28 -8.35 -4.02
CA ARG A 88 -1.33 -9.25 -4.70
C ARG A 88 -0.75 -10.31 -3.77
N LEU A 89 -0.38 -9.95 -2.55
CA LEU A 89 0.19 -10.88 -1.56
C LEU A 89 -0.86 -11.88 -1.07
N ARG A 90 -2.10 -11.45 -0.84
CA ARG A 90 -3.22 -12.33 -0.44
C ARG A 90 -3.63 -13.30 -1.54
N GLY A 91 -3.41 -12.94 -2.80
CA GLY A 91 -3.63 -13.81 -3.95
C GLY A 91 -2.53 -14.85 -4.19
N ILE A 92 -1.49 -14.92 -3.36
CA ILE A 92 -0.46 -15.96 -3.46
C ILE A 92 -0.97 -17.24 -2.82
N GLU A 93 -0.94 -18.33 -3.57
CA GLU A 93 -1.33 -19.66 -3.11
C GLU A 93 -0.18 -20.65 -3.32
N PHE A 94 -0.03 -21.62 -2.42
CA PHE A 94 0.89 -22.72 -2.59
C PHE A 94 0.21 -23.81 -3.43
N ALA A 95 0.84 -24.18 -4.56
CA ALA A 95 0.34 -25.25 -5.41
C ALA A 95 0.29 -26.57 -4.61
N THR A 96 -0.86 -27.25 -4.68
CA THR A 96 -1.11 -28.58 -4.11
C THR A 96 -0.61 -29.70 -5.01
#